data_AF-A0A936NX12-F1
#
_entry.id   AF-A0A936NX12-F1
#
_cell.length_a   1.000
_cell.length_b   1.000
_cell.length_c   1.000
_cell.angle_alpha   90.00
_cell.angle_beta   90.00
_cell.angle_gamma   90.00
#
_symmetry.space_group_name_H-M   'P 1'
#
loop_
_entity.id
_entity.type
_entity.pdbx_description
1 polymer ?
#
loop_
_entity_poly.entity_id
_entity_poly.type
_entity_poly.pdbx_seq_one_letter_code
_entity_poly.pdbx_strand_id
1 'polypeptide(L)' 'MSVLKITTIGNSAGIVLPKEILEKLRVKKGDNLFVIETKHGIELTPYDPEMAEQMEAAERVMREDRDVLRKLAE' A
#
# COMPACT_ATOMS: atom_id res chain seq x y z
N MET A 1 2.84 1.37 -18.44
CA MET A 1 1.92 0.24 -18.21
C MET A 1 2.77 -0.97 -17.84
N SER A 2 2.69 -1.46 -16.60
CA SER A 2 3.46 -2.62 -16.15
C SER A 2 2.58 -3.88 -16.19
N VAL A 3 2.96 -4.86 -17.00
CA VAL A 3 2.28 -6.16 -17.05
C VAL A 3 2.83 -7.03 -15.93
N LEU A 4 1.96 -7.56 -15.08
CA LEU A 4 2.32 -8.52 -14.04
C LEU A 4 1.87 -9.91 -14.47
N LYS A 5 2.72 -10.91 -14.19
CA LYS A 5 2.41 -12.31 -14.46
C LYS A 5 2.00 -13.00 -13.16
N ILE A 6 0.90 -13.76 -13.23
CA ILE A 6 0.52 -14.67 -12.16
C ILE A 6 1.45 -15.88 -12.18
N THR A 7 2.02 -16.22 -11.04
CA THR A 7 2.90 -17.37 -10.83
C THR A 7 2.35 -18.28 -9.76
N THR A 8 2.71 -19.56 -9.82
CA THR A 8 2.39 -20.52 -8.77
C THR A 8 3.33 -20.33 -7.58
N ILE A 9 2.77 -20.27 -6.37
CA ILE A 9 3.48 -20.25 -5.09
C ILE A 9 2.91 -21.38 -4.24
N GLY A 10 3.59 -22.53 -4.23
CA GLY A 10 3.08 -23.74 -3.56
C GLY A 10 1.76 -24.19 -4.17
N ASN A 11 0.70 -24.25 -3.35
CA ASN A 11 -0.66 -24.57 -3.79
C ASN A 11 -1.52 -23.32 -4.11
N SER A 12 -0.90 -22.13 -4.14
CA SER A 12 -1.56 -20.85 -4.36
C SER A 12 -1.05 -20.16 -5.62
N ALA A 13 -1.78 -19.13 -6.07
CA ALA A 13 -1.32 -18.20 -7.08
C ALA A 13 -0.82 -16.91 -6.43
N GLY A 14 0.19 -16.29 -7.01
CA GLY A 14 0.71 -15.00 -6.57
C GLY A 14 1.20 -14.13 -7.73
N ILE A 15 1.51 -12.88 -7.43
CA ILE A 15 2.11 -11.94 -8.37
C ILE A 15 3.46 -11.47 -7.83
N VAL A 16 4.43 -11.27 -8.72
CA VAL A 16 5.71 -10.68 -8.35
C VAL A 16 5.62 -9.17 -8.55
N LEU A 17 5.67 -8.41 -7.45
CA LEU A 17 5.69 -6.96 -7.51
C LEU A 17 7.11 -6.47 -7.84
N PRO A 18 7.31 -5.74 -8.95
CA PRO A 18 8.59 -5.11 -9.28
C PRO A 18 8.99 -4.09 -8.21
N LYS A 19 10.30 -3.82 -8.11
CA LYS A 19 10.87 -2.88 -7.13
C LYS A 19 10.17 -1.51 -7.16
N GLU A 20 9.87 -1.01 -8.35
CA GLU A 20 9.20 0.28 -8.55
C GLU A 20 7.80 0.34 -7.91
N ILE A 21 7.06 -0.77 -7.89
CA ILE A 21 5.74 -0.84 -7.26
C ILE A 21 5.88 -0.90 -5.74
N LEU A 22 6.84 -1.69 -5.25
CA LEU A 22 7.17 -1.76 -3.81
C LEU A 22 7.56 -0.38 -3.27
N GLU A 23 8.40 0.36 -3.99
CA GLU A 23 8.82 1.72 -3.62
C GLU A 23 7.64 2.71 -3.62
N LYS A 24 6.73 2.63 -4.60
CA LYS A 24 5.53 3.48 -4.65
C LYS A 24 4.56 3.22 -3.51
N LEU A 25 4.35 1.95 -3.18
CA LEU A 25 3.50 1.55 -2.06
C LEU A 25 4.22 1.66 -0.71
N ARG A 26 5.53 1.97 -0.70
CA ARG A 26 6.39 2.05 0.48
C ARG A 26 6.36 0.78 1.34
N VAL A 27 6.31 -0.37 0.69
CA VAL A 27 6.29 -1.69 1.34
C VAL A 27 7.56 -2.47 1.03
N LYS A 28 7.92 -3.37 1.95
CA LYS A 28 9.03 -4.32 1.82
C LYS A 28 8.51 -5.76 1.95
N LYS A 29 9.41 -6.72 1.66
CA LYS A 29 9.09 -8.15 1.84
C LYS A 29 8.69 -8.40 3.30
N GLY A 30 7.56 -9.07 3.50
CA GLY A 30 7.00 -9.36 4.81
C GLY A 30 5.92 -8.37 5.27
N ASP A 31 5.76 -7.23 4.59
CA ASP A 31 4.64 -6.33 4.84
C ASP A 31 3.35 -6.87 4.21
N ASN A 32 2.21 -6.47 4.78
CA ASN A 32 0.89 -6.83 4.27
C ASN A 32 0.37 -5.76 3.32
N LEU A 33 -0.38 -6.19 2.32
CA LEU A 33 -1.19 -5.32 1.47
C LEU A 33 -2.65 -5.73 1.62
N PHE A 34 -3.52 -4.74 1.72
CA PHE A 34 -4.96 -4.90 1.71
C PHE A 34 -5.47 -4.77 0.29
N VAL A 35 -6.54 -5.51 0.00
CA VAL A 35 -7.19 -5.53 -1.30
C VAL A 35 -8.57 -4.90 -1.14
N ILE A 36 -8.84 -3.85 -1.93
CA ILE A 36 -10.14 -3.19 -1.96
C ILE A 36 -10.79 -3.47 -3.32
N GLU A 37 -12.03 -3.95 -3.30
CA GLU A 37 -12.83 -4.10 -4.52
C GLU A 37 -13.38 -2.75 -4.97
N THR A 38 -13.21 -2.45 -6.26
CA THR A 38 -13.70 -1.24 -6.90
C THR A 38 -14.51 -1.61 -8.14
N LYS A 39 -15.28 -0.65 -8.67
CA LYS A 39 -16.02 -0.81 -9.94
C LYS A 39 -15.14 -1.17 -11.16
N HIS A 40 -13.83 -0.99 -11.06
CA HIS A 40 -12.89 -1.20 -12.16
C HIS A 40 -11.95 -2.40 -11.94
N GLY A 41 -12.10 -3.12 -10.82
CA GLY A 41 -11.21 -4.22 -10.43
C GLY A 41 -10.78 -4.07 -8.98
N ILE A 42 -9.52 -4.38 -8.69
CA ILE A 42 -8.97 -4.32 -7.33
C ILE A 42 -7.94 -3.20 -7.17
N GLU A 43 -7.92 -2.60 -5.98
CA GLU A 43 -6.87 -1.69 -5.53
C GLU A 43 -6.05 -2.35 -4.43
N LEU A 44 -4.72 -2.19 -4.49
CA LEU A 44 -3.80 -2.66 -3.46
C LEU A 44 -3.30 -1.47 -2.64
N THR A 45 -3.47 -1.54 -1.32
CA THR A 45 -3.07 -0.47 -0.40
C THR A 45 -2.34 -1.05 0.82
N PRO A 46 -1.30 -0.37 1.35
CA PRO A 46 -0.68 -0.77 2.62
C PRO A 46 -1.51 -0.35 3.84
N TYR A 47 -2.57 0.43 3.65
CA TYR A 47 -3.40 0.96 4.73
C TYR A 47 -4.59 0.06 5.01
N ASP A 48 -4.91 -0.14 6.29
CA ASP A 48 -6.07 -0.92 6.70
C ASP A 48 -7.37 -0.17 6.33
N PRO A 49 -8.22 -0.74 5.44
CA PRO A 49 -9.46 -0.11 5.02
C PRO A 49 -10.50 0.03 6.15
N GLU A 50 -10.43 -0.76 7.23
CA GLU A 50 -11.30 -0.59 8.40
C GLU A 50 -10.92 0.67 9.20
N MET A 51 -9.68 1.13 9.08
CA MET A 51 -9.21 2.38 9.68
C MET A 51 -9.48 3.61 8.79
N ALA A 52 -9.87 3.39 7.52
CA ALA A 52 -10.04 4.44 6.52
C ALA A 52 -11.28 5.32 6.73
N GLU A 53 -12.32 4.83 7.40
CA GLU A 53 -13.43 5.71 7.85
C GLU A 53 -12.96 6.80 8.83
N GLN A 54 -11.81 6.60 9.51
CA GLN A 54 -11.18 7.64 10.35
C GLN A 54 -10.12 8.47 9.61
N MET A 55 -9.79 8.13 8.35
CA MET A 55 -8.72 8.80 7.60
C MET A 55 -9.08 10.20 7.08
N GLU A 56 -10.35 10.60 7.01
CA GLU A 56 -10.72 11.99 6.68
C GLU A 56 -10.15 13.00 7.70
N ALA A 57 -9.97 12.55 8.96
CA ALA A 57 -9.29 13.30 10.01
C ALA A 57 -7.75 13.18 9.91
N ALA A 58 -7.24 12.00 9.54
CA ALA A 58 -5.80 11.74 9.42
C ALA A 58 -5.15 12.40 8.19
N GLU A 59 -5.89 12.59 7.09
CA GLU A 59 -5.40 13.27 5.88
C GLU A 59 -5.09 14.75 6.14
N ARG A 60 -5.79 15.36 7.13
CA ARG A 60 -5.51 16.71 7.65
C ARG A 60 -4.22 16.72 8.48
N VAL A 61 -4.04 15.76 9.38
CA VAL A 61 -2.86 15.63 10.25
C VAL A 61 -1.60 15.28 9.45
N MET A 62 -1.67 14.36 8.49
CA MET A 62 -0.52 14.00 7.63
C MET A 62 -0.08 15.13 6.69
N ARG A 63 -0.99 16.06 6.36
CA ARG A 63 -0.63 17.29 5.61
C ARG A 63 0.07 18.31 6.50
N GLU A 64 -0.32 18.43 7.77
CA GLU A 64 0.26 19.34 8.76
C GLU A 64 1.59 18.83 9.33
N ASP A 65 1.78 17.52 9.49
CA ASP A 65 2.95 16.92 10.15
C ASP A 65 4.07 16.46 9.21
N ARG A 66 4.04 16.85 7.93
CA ARG A 66 5.13 16.55 6.98
C ARG A 66 6.48 17.09 7.46
N ASP A 67 6.45 18.20 8.20
CA ASP A 67 7.66 18.86 8.73
C ASP A 67 8.07 18.32 10.11
N VAL A 68 7.13 17.79 10.90
CA VAL A 68 7.37 17.29 12.26
C VAL A 68 7.95 15.87 12.23
N LEU A 69 7.45 15.00 11.36
CA LEU A 69 8.00 13.64 11.17
C LEU A 69 9.43 13.64 10.62
N ARG A 70 9.85 14.73 9.94
CA ARG A 70 11.22 14.91 9.45
C ARG A 70 12.21 15.25 10.56
N LYS A 71 11.74 15.80 11.69
CA LYS A 71 12.57 16.18 12.85
C LYS A 71 12.72 15.07 13.90
N LEU A 72 11.87 14.05 13.89
CA LEU A 72 11.98 12.88 14.79
C LEU A 72 12.89 11.77 14.22
N ALA A 73 13.41 11.95 13.02
CA ALA A 73 14.36 11.05 12.37
C ALA A 73 15.83 11.50 12.53
N GLU A 74 16.08 12.53 13.36
CA GLU A 74 17.41 12.85 13.92
C GLU A 74 17.56 12.27 15.32
#